data_AF-A0A1C7M3A7-F1
#
_entry.id   AF-A0A1C7M3A7-F1
#
_cell.length_a   1.000
_cell.length_b   1.000
_cell.length_c   1.000
_cell.angle_alpha   90.00
_cell.angle_beta   90.00
_cell.angle_gamma   90.00
#
_symmetry.space_group_name_H-M   'P 1'
#
loop_
_entity.id
_entity.type
_entity.pdbx_description
1 polymer ?
#
loop_
_entity_poly.entity_id
_entity_poly.type
_entity_poly.pdbx_seq_one_letter_code
_entity_poly.pdbx_strand_id
1 'polypeptide(L)'
;MSFRITTKLFSLRAPLSRSLQNKAALRPCPPPRVLVNPVLGSIAEPADFFKAIGRGTQTKISVETWRMLFELQRDQLKKAGLGVKDRKYVLWGLEKYRQGEDPADFAHPPTPKKKIRGRGPAVQNGKRIRSRRHR
;
A
#
# COMPACT_ATOMS: atom_id res chain seq x y z
N MET A 1 8.58 36.04 -48.37
CA MET A 1 7.84 35.36 -47.29
C MET A 1 7.29 34.05 -47.86
N SER A 2 7.95 32.91 -47.61
CA SER A 2 7.55 31.60 -48.16
C SER A 2 6.95 30.76 -47.04
N PHE A 3 5.63 30.55 -47.07
CA PHE A 3 4.94 29.66 -46.14
C PHE A 3 4.95 28.24 -46.71
N ARG A 4 5.74 27.35 -46.11
CA ARG A 4 5.69 25.91 -46.40
C ARG A 4 4.58 25.27 -45.57
N ILE A 5 3.48 24.93 -46.22
CA ILE A 5 2.42 24.12 -45.61
C ILE A 5 2.94 22.68 -45.57
N THR A 6 3.37 22.23 -44.38
CA THR A 6 3.71 20.82 -44.15
C THR A 6 2.42 20.04 -43.96
N THR A 7 1.99 19.31 -44.99
CA THR A 7 0.87 18.39 -44.91
C THR A 7 1.25 17.20 -44.03
N LYS A 8 0.86 17.25 -42.76
CA LYS A 8 0.90 16.08 -41.88
C LYS A 8 -0.17 15.09 -42.39
N LEU A 9 0.26 13.98 -42.97
CA LEU A 9 -0.61 12.85 -43.28
C LEU A 9 -1.18 12.30 -41.96
N PHE A 10 -2.43 12.65 -41.65
CA PHE A 10 -3.16 12.03 -40.56
C PHE A 10 -3.57 10.61 -40.97
N SER A 11 -2.95 9.61 -40.34
CA SER A 11 -3.39 8.22 -40.43
C SER A 11 -4.82 8.09 -39.90
N LEU A 12 -5.76 7.66 -40.74
CA LEU A 12 -7.14 7.32 -40.34
C LEU A 12 -7.24 5.99 -39.58
N ARG A 13 -6.13 5.30 -39.35
CA ARG A 13 -6.09 4.09 -38.53
C ARG A 13 -5.74 4.47 -37.09
N ALA A 14 -6.64 4.16 -36.16
CA ALA A 14 -6.35 4.25 -34.73
C ALA A 14 -5.09 3.43 -34.45
N PRO A 15 -4.02 4.02 -33.90
CA PRO A 15 -2.85 3.25 -33.55
C PRO A 15 -3.27 2.24 -32.47
N LEU A 16 -3.10 0.95 -32.75
CA LEU A 16 -3.31 -0.15 -31.79
C LEU A 16 -2.24 -0.16 -30.68
N SER A 17 -1.54 0.96 -30.46
CA SER A 17 -0.61 1.13 -29.36
C SER A 17 -1.41 1.53 -28.12
N ARG A 18 -1.60 0.56 -27.22
CA ARG A 18 -2.21 0.80 -25.91
C ARG A 18 -1.28 1.72 -25.10
N SER A 19 -1.61 3.00 -25.02
CA SER A 19 -0.92 3.90 -24.11
C SER A 19 -1.27 3.51 -22.67
N LEU A 20 -0.26 3.08 -21.90
CA LEU A 20 -0.44 2.83 -20.48
C LEU A 20 -0.46 4.19 -19.75
N GLN A 21 -1.60 4.88 -19.81
CA GLN A 21 -1.80 6.08 -19.00
C GLN A 21 -1.95 5.69 -17.53
N ASN A 22 -0.98 6.10 -16.70
CA ASN A 22 -1.06 5.89 -15.26
C ASN A 22 -2.03 6.91 -14.63
N LYS A 23 -3.33 6.57 -14.61
CA LYS A 23 -4.38 7.40 -14.00
C LYS A 23 -4.13 7.69 -12.51
N ALA A 24 -3.31 6.89 -11.82
CA ALA A 24 -3.04 7.09 -10.40
C ALA A 24 -2.27 8.38 -10.10
N ALA A 25 -1.42 8.84 -11.04
CA ALA A 25 -0.65 10.09 -10.90
C ALA A 25 -1.52 11.34 -11.07
N LEU A 26 -2.70 11.20 -11.70
CA LEU A 26 -3.64 12.29 -11.94
C LEU A 26 -4.71 12.42 -10.86
N ARG A 27 -4.70 11.54 -9.84
CA ARG A 27 -5.72 11.54 -8.80
C ARG A 27 -5.50 12.72 -7.84
N PRO A 28 -6.54 13.49 -7.51
CA PRO A 28 -6.42 14.55 -6.51
C PRO A 28 -6.09 13.96 -5.14
N CYS A 29 -5.38 14.73 -4.32
CA CYS A 29 -5.13 14.39 -2.93
C CYS A 29 -6.46 14.49 -2.16
N PRO A 30 -6.90 13.43 -1.45
CA PRO A 30 -8.08 13.52 -0.62
C PRO A 30 -7.81 14.48 0.56
N PRO A 31 -8.82 15.26 1.00
CA PRO A 31 -8.68 16.07 2.21
C PRO A 31 -8.53 15.16 3.45
N PRO A 32 -7.84 15.61 4.50
CA PRO A 32 -7.82 14.90 5.78
C PRO A 32 -9.26 14.85 6.32
N ARG A 33 -9.72 13.65 6.65
CA ARG A 33 -11.08 13.40 7.14
C ARG A 33 -11.03 13.19 8.65
N VAL A 34 -11.89 13.92 9.35
CA VAL A 34 -12.22 13.69 10.76
C VAL A 34 -13.09 12.43 10.84
N LEU A 35 -12.47 11.27 10.62
CA LEU A 35 -13.15 9.99 10.82
C LEU A 35 -13.19 9.72 12.32
N VAL A 36 -14.38 9.45 12.86
CA VAL A 36 -14.57 9.22 14.29
C VAL A 36 -14.18 7.77 14.56
N ASN A 37 -12.89 7.56 14.79
CA ASN A 37 -12.38 6.26 15.21
C ASN A 37 -12.38 6.18 16.75
N PRO A 38 -13.01 5.17 17.37
CA PRO A 38 -13.05 5.05 18.83
C PRO A 38 -11.67 4.83 19.48
N VAL A 39 -10.65 4.39 18.72
CA VAL A 39 -9.32 4.04 19.24
C VAL A 39 -8.27 5.14 18.98
N LEU A 40 -8.40 5.88 17.88
CA LEU A 40 -7.37 6.82 17.43
C LEU A 40 -7.84 8.28 17.32
N GLY A 41 -9.15 8.54 17.40
CA GLY A 41 -9.71 9.87 17.17
C GLY A 41 -9.66 10.29 15.70
N SER A 42 -9.54 11.59 15.47
CA SER A 42 -9.53 12.20 14.12
C SER A 42 -8.19 12.01 13.42
N ILE A 43 -8.20 11.43 12.22
CA ILE A 43 -7.01 11.29 11.37
C ILE A 43 -6.74 12.60 10.63
N ALA A 44 -6.08 13.54 11.32
CA ALA A 44 -5.67 14.82 10.73
C ALA A 44 -4.23 14.77 10.21
N GLU A 45 -3.35 14.05 10.91
CA GLU A 45 -1.93 14.04 10.61
C GLU A 45 -1.50 12.76 9.88
N PRO A 46 -0.44 12.82 9.03
CA PRO A 46 0.13 11.63 8.41
C PRO A 46 0.57 10.57 9.42
N ALA A 47 1.05 11.00 10.59
CA ALA A 47 1.45 10.11 11.68
C ALA A 47 0.27 9.27 12.20
N ASP A 48 -0.91 9.87 12.33
CA ASP A 48 -2.14 9.19 12.75
C ASP A 48 -2.55 8.12 11.76
N PHE A 49 -2.42 8.41 10.46
CA PHE A 49 -2.69 7.43 9.41
C PHE A 49 -1.77 6.21 9.53
N PHE A 50 -0.46 6.41 9.75
CA PHE A 50 0.48 5.31 9.92
C PHE A 50 0.24 4.51 11.20
N LYS A 51 -0.26 5.15 12.25
CA LYS A 51 -0.66 4.48 13.49
C LYS A 51 -1.91 3.63 13.28
N ALA A 52 -2.88 4.12 12.48
CA ALA A 52 -4.11 3.42 12.17
C ALA A 52 -3.90 2.14 11.34
N ILE A 53 -3.09 2.21 10.29
CA ILE A 53 -2.84 1.03 9.43
C ILE A 53 -1.99 -0.05 10.12
N GLY A 54 -1.23 0.32 11.16
CA GLY A 54 -0.40 -0.57 11.98
C GLY A 54 0.83 -1.14 11.26
N ARG A 55 1.23 -2.37 11.66
CA ARG A 55 2.41 -3.10 11.12
C ARG A 55 3.77 -2.40 11.30
N GLY A 56 3.88 -1.48 12.26
CA GLY A 56 5.13 -0.79 12.56
C GLY A 56 5.57 0.16 11.42
N THR A 57 4.62 0.68 10.64
CA THR A 57 4.94 1.66 9.60
C THR A 57 5.28 3.02 10.18
N GLN A 58 4.75 3.36 11.37
CA GLN A 58 4.99 4.63 12.04
C GLN A 58 6.46 4.86 12.43
N THR A 59 7.23 3.79 12.66
CA THR A 59 8.64 3.92 13.06
C THR A 59 9.59 4.02 11.88
N LYS A 60 9.14 3.68 10.67
CA LYS A 60 10.01 3.57 9.48
C LYS A 60 9.90 4.75 8.53
N ILE A 61 8.77 5.47 8.59
CA ILE A 61 8.48 6.59 7.69
C ILE A 61 7.92 7.71 8.54
N SER A 62 8.58 8.87 8.47
CA SER A 62 8.00 10.13 8.93
C SER A 62 7.69 10.96 7.69
N VAL A 63 6.47 11.51 7.63
CA VAL A 63 6.05 12.45 6.59
C VAL A 63 5.42 13.64 7.27
N GLU A 64 5.87 14.83 6.91
CA GLU A 64 5.46 16.08 7.54
C GLU A 64 4.08 16.55 7.06
N THR A 65 3.81 16.44 5.75
CA THR A 65 2.60 17.02 5.13
C THR A 65 1.65 15.95 4.61
N TRP A 66 0.35 16.15 4.81
CA TRP A 66 -0.71 15.28 4.29
C TRP A 66 -0.63 15.06 2.77
N ARG A 67 -0.30 16.11 2.03
CA ARG A 67 -0.10 16.02 0.58
C ARG A 67 1.06 15.10 0.20
N MET A 68 2.18 15.20 0.91
CA MET A 68 3.36 14.37 0.67
C MET A 68 3.07 12.89 0.94
N LEU A 69 2.17 12.58 1.88
CA LEU A 69 1.71 11.22 2.15
C LEU A 69 1.09 10.57 0.90
N PHE A 70 0.25 11.30 0.15
CA PHE A 70 -0.42 10.78 -1.05
C PHE A 70 0.43 10.87 -2.32
N GLU A 71 1.53 11.62 -2.28
CA GLU A 71 2.54 11.68 -3.34
C GLU A 71 3.64 10.61 -3.16
N LEU A 72 3.62 9.84 -2.06
CA LEU A 72 4.58 8.77 -1.80
C LEU A 72 4.60 7.73 -2.94
N GLN A 73 5.79 7.55 -3.50
CA GLN A 73 6.04 6.52 -4.50
C GLN A 73 6.77 5.31 -3.91
N ARG A 74 6.62 4.17 -4.59
CA ARG A 74 7.27 2.89 -4.23
C ARG A 74 8.78 3.03 -4.01
N ASP A 75 9.45 3.88 -4.78
CA ASP A 75 10.90 4.03 -4.71
C ASP A 75 11.35 4.84 -3.49
N GLN A 76 10.55 5.82 -3.06
CA GLN A 76 10.80 6.55 -1.80
C GLN A 76 10.64 5.61 -0.60
N LEU A 77 9.59 4.77 -0.62
CA LEU A 77 9.39 3.74 0.41
C LEU A 77 10.51 2.68 0.41
N LYS A 78 11.12 2.41 -0.76
CA LYS A 78 12.28 1.50 -0.86
C LYS A 78 13.52 2.14 -0.23
N LYS A 79 13.76 3.43 -0.48
CA LYS A 79 14.86 4.20 0.13
C LYS A 79 14.71 4.28 1.66
N ALA A 80 13.48 4.40 2.16
CA ALA A 80 13.17 4.32 3.59
C ALA A 80 13.32 2.91 4.21
N GLY A 81 13.78 1.91 3.45
CA GLY A 81 14.07 0.57 3.98
C GLY A 81 12.86 -0.33 4.21
N LEU A 82 11.67 0.02 3.72
CA LEU A 82 10.50 -0.86 3.88
C LEU A 82 10.63 -2.13 3.04
N GLY A 83 10.20 -3.27 3.58
CA GLY A 83 10.11 -4.52 2.83
C GLY A 83 9.06 -4.45 1.71
N VAL A 84 9.16 -5.32 0.70
CA VAL A 84 8.24 -5.31 -0.46
C VAL A 84 6.77 -5.42 -0.05
N LYS A 85 6.45 -6.25 0.95
CA LYS A 85 5.08 -6.44 1.46
C LYS A 85 4.55 -5.18 2.13
N ASP A 86 5.35 -4.58 3.01
CA ASP A 86 4.99 -3.36 3.74
C ASP A 86 4.75 -2.20 2.76
N ARG A 87 5.59 -2.05 1.73
CA ARG A 87 5.40 -1.00 0.70
C ARG A 87 4.09 -1.16 -0.06
N LYS A 88 3.76 -2.38 -0.47
CA LYS A 88 2.49 -2.66 -1.16
C LYS A 88 1.29 -2.39 -0.25
N TYR A 89 1.41 -2.74 1.04
CA TYR A 89 0.37 -2.52 2.03
C TYR A 89 0.10 -1.03 2.27
N VAL A 90 1.15 -0.21 2.45
CA VAL A 90 1.01 1.24 2.62
C VAL A 90 0.31 1.87 1.41
N LEU A 91 0.76 1.59 0.19
CA LEU A 91 0.17 2.14 -1.03
C LEU A 91 -1.28 1.67 -1.24
N TRP A 92 -1.58 0.41 -0.90
CA TRP A 92 -2.94 -0.10 -0.92
C TRP A 92 -3.83 0.61 0.11
N GLY A 93 -3.35 0.81 1.35
CA GLY A 93 -4.08 1.54 2.38
C GLY A 93 -4.38 2.99 2.01
N LEU A 94 -3.43 3.69 1.37
CA LEU A 94 -3.67 5.03 0.83
C LEU A 94 -4.77 5.03 -0.25
N GLU A 95 -4.80 4.00 -1.09
CA GLU A 95 -5.86 3.86 -2.10
C GLU A 95 -7.21 3.55 -1.47
N LYS A 96 -7.26 2.72 -0.41
CA LYS A 96 -8.49 2.48 0.36
C LYS A 96 -9.00 3.74 1.03
N TYR A 97 -8.10 4.54 1.61
CA TYR A 97 -8.46 5.84 2.15
C TYR A 97 -9.03 6.79 1.09
N ARG A 98 -8.48 6.79 -0.13
CA ARG A 98 -9.04 7.56 -1.25
C ARG A 98 -10.46 7.11 -1.64
N GLN A 99 -10.76 5.83 -1.50
CA GLN A 99 -12.08 5.26 -1.79
C GLN A 99 -13.13 5.56 -0.71
N GLY A 100 -12.71 6.15 0.41
CA GLY A 100 -13.61 6.53 1.48
C GLY A 100 -13.59 5.58 2.68
N GLU A 101 -12.89 4.46 2.62
CA GLU A 101 -12.81 3.49 3.71
C GLU A 101 -12.03 4.06 4.91
N ASP A 102 -12.40 3.64 6.13
CA ASP A 102 -11.68 3.98 7.37
C ASP A 102 -10.43 3.09 7.51
N PRO A 103 -9.24 3.66 7.75
CA PRO A 103 -8.02 2.92 8.03
C PRO A 103 -8.12 1.82 9.08
N ALA A 104 -8.95 1.95 10.11
CA ALA A 104 -9.08 0.89 11.09
C ALA A 104 -9.85 -0.33 10.59
N ASP A 105 -10.81 -0.13 9.68
CA ASP A 105 -11.63 -1.22 9.16
C ASP A 105 -10.83 -2.17 8.27
N PHE A 106 -9.92 -1.63 7.45
CA PHE A 106 -9.08 -2.42 6.56
C PHE A 106 -7.71 -2.77 7.16
N ALA A 107 -7.35 -2.22 8.32
CA ALA A 107 -6.09 -2.52 8.97
C ALA A 107 -6.02 -4.00 9.36
N HIS A 108 -5.00 -4.68 8.85
CA HIS A 108 -4.73 -6.08 9.22
C HIS A 108 -3.43 -6.18 10.01
N PRO A 109 -3.44 -6.81 11.19
CA PRO A 109 -2.23 -6.99 11.97
C PRO A 109 -1.20 -7.82 11.20
N PRO A 110 0.10 -7.64 11.48
CA PRO A 110 1.13 -8.47 10.88
C PRO A 110 0.88 -9.93 11.24
N THR A 111 1.03 -10.84 10.26
CA THR A 111 0.89 -12.27 10.51
C THR A 111 1.90 -12.67 11.60
N PRO A 112 1.44 -13.25 12.72
CA PRO A 112 2.33 -13.60 13.80
C PRO A 112 3.37 -14.62 13.32
N LYS A 113 4.60 -14.48 13.82
CA LYS A 113 5.65 -15.45 13.51
C LYS A 113 5.21 -16.82 14.01
N LYS A 114 5.35 -17.84 13.18
CA LYS A 114 5.08 -19.22 13.58
C LYS A 114 5.92 -19.55 14.82
N LYS A 115 5.26 -19.93 15.92
CA LYS A 115 5.93 -20.40 17.15
C LYS A 115 6.80 -21.63 16.88
N ILE A 116 6.30 -22.53 16.03
CA ILE A 116 6.93 -23.80 15.68
C ILE A 116 7.18 -23.84 14.16
N ARG A 117 8.40 -24.14 13.74
CA ARG A 117 8.76 -24.34 12.32
C ARG A 117 8.49 -25.80 11.91
N GLY A 118 7.78 -26.02 10.80
CA GLY A 118 7.44 -27.35 10.29
C GLY A 118 6.14 -27.39 9.48
N ARG A 119 5.86 -28.51 8.80
CA ARG A 119 4.59 -28.78 8.09
C ARG A 119 3.72 -29.69 8.97
N GLY A 120 2.69 -29.12 9.58
CA GLY A 120 1.70 -29.87 10.37
C GLY A 120 2.19 -30.40 11.72
N PRO A 121 1.34 -31.15 12.45
CA PRO A 121 1.64 -31.66 13.80
C PRO A 121 2.75 -32.71 13.84
N ALA A 122 3.19 -33.23 12.68
CA ALA A 122 4.18 -34.29 12.60
C ALA A 122 5.56 -33.91 13.15
N VAL A 123 5.94 -32.63 13.13
CA VAL A 123 7.23 -32.16 13.66
C VAL A 123 7.02 -30.87 14.43
N GLN A 124 7.23 -30.92 15.75
CA GLN A 124 7.17 -29.75 16.62
C GLN A 124 8.47 -29.64 17.44
N ASN A 125 9.01 -28.44 17.59
CA ASN A 125 10.23 -28.16 18.37
C ASN A 125 11.44 -29.06 17.99
N GLY A 126 11.60 -29.39 16.70
CA GLY A 126 12.67 -30.27 16.23
C GLY A 126 12.46 -31.76 16.52
N LYS A 127 11.35 -32.14 17.17
CA LYS A 127 10.98 -33.53 17.45
C LYS A 127 9.84 -33.96 16.55
N ARG A 128 9.98 -35.13 15.91
CA ARG A 128 8.89 -35.74 15.12
C ARG A 128 7.87 -36.34 16.09
N ILE A 129 6.69 -35.74 16.19
CA ILE A 129 5.58 -36.29 16.98
C ILE A 129 5.04 -37.50 16.21
N ARG A 130 5.23 -38.70 16.77
CA ARG A 130 4.53 -39.90 16.33
C ARG A 130 3.26 -40.00 17.17
N SER A 131 2.08 -40.04 16.54
CA SER A 131 0.85 -40.35 17.27
C SER A 131 1.01 -41.74 17.92
N ARG A 132 1.05 -41.81 19.26
CA ARG A 132 0.85 -43.08 19.96
C ARG A 132 -0.60 -43.46 19.71
N ARG A 133 -0.86 -44.48 18.90
CA ARG A 133 -2.17 -45.15 18.95
C ARG A 133 -2.20 -45.87 20.29
N HIS A 134 -3.15 -45.51 21.15
CA HIS A 134 -3.44 -46.34 22.33
C HIS A 134 -3.83 -47.72 21.80
N ARG A 135 -3.19 -48.74 22.36
CA ARG A 135 -3.50 -50.15 22.07
C ARG A 135 -4.63 -50.60 22.98
#